data_AF-A0A5B8FVX7-F1
#
_entry.id   AF-A0A5B8FVX7-F1
#
_cell.length_a   1.000
_cell.length_b   1.000
_cell.length_c   1.000
_cell.angle_alpha   90.00
_cell.angle_beta   90.00
_cell.angle_gamma   90.00
#
_symmetry.space_group_name_H-M   'P 1'
#
loop_
_entity.id
_entity.type
_entity.pdbx_description
1 polymer ?
#
loop_
_entity_poly.entity_id
_entity_poly.type
_entity_poly.pdbx_seq_one_letter_code
_entity_poly.pdbx_strand_id
1 'polypeptide(L)'
;MKPLILAALLGAAGTFTAQADTLTLSAPMSGGTVHSGALDMSIYWTPSDEAFEVVAFYTARGDDAAPGKLQMRLEDGDRVVFGLPGHAGTAFSFERTAGALTVIAAPLQTELALN
;
A
#
# COMPACT_ATOMS: atom_id res chain seq x y z
N MET A 1 41.97 -32.86 -25.02
CA MET A 1 41.67 -32.99 -23.57
C MET A 1 40.39 -32.19 -23.29
N LYS A 2 39.41 -32.83 -22.63
CA LYS A 2 38.19 -32.24 -22.04
C LYS A 2 38.53 -31.03 -21.15
N PRO A 3 37.63 -30.04 -20.96
CA PRO A 3 36.46 -30.21 -20.07
C PRO A 3 35.17 -29.58 -20.63
N LEU A 4 34.03 -30.29 -20.73
CA LEU A 4 33.02 -30.49 -19.68
C LEU A 4 32.76 -29.23 -18.84
N ILE A 5 31.91 -28.34 -19.35
CA ILE A 5 31.34 -27.22 -18.58
C ILE A 5 30.07 -27.74 -17.91
N LEU A 6 30.15 -27.89 -16.59
CA LEU A 6 29.08 -28.33 -15.72
C LEU A 6 28.14 -27.14 -15.47
N ALA A 7 26.87 -27.28 -15.84
CA ALA A 7 25.84 -26.26 -15.64
C ALA A 7 25.61 -26.04 -14.13
N ALA A 8 25.78 -24.80 -13.68
CA ALA A 8 25.51 -24.38 -12.31
C ALA A 8 23.99 -24.22 -12.09
N LEU A 9 23.39 -25.17 -11.38
CA LEU A 9 22.05 -25.05 -10.80
C LEU A 9 22.18 -24.55 -9.35
N LEU A 10 22.49 -23.27 -9.16
CA LEU A 10 22.33 -22.60 -7.86
C LEU A 10 21.73 -21.23 -8.10
N GLY A 11 20.43 -21.07 -7.84
CA GLY A 11 19.76 -19.78 -8.00
C GLY A 11 18.25 -19.83 -7.90
N ALA A 12 17.69 -20.56 -6.94
CA ALA A 12 16.30 -20.37 -6.53
C ALA A 12 16.26 -20.01 -5.04
N ALA A 13 17.01 -18.98 -4.66
CA ALA A 13 16.63 -18.19 -3.50
C ALA A 13 15.35 -17.46 -3.93
N GLY A 14 14.19 -18.05 -3.62
CA GLY A 14 12.91 -17.42 -3.89
C GLY A 14 12.90 -16.06 -3.21
N THR A 15 12.94 -15.00 -4.01
CA THR A 15 12.59 -13.67 -3.55
C THR A 15 11.12 -13.76 -3.15
N PHE A 16 10.84 -13.74 -1.84
CA PHE A 16 9.47 -13.50 -1.37
C PHE A 16 9.13 -12.08 -1.79
N THR A 17 8.57 -11.92 -2.99
CA THR A 17 8.02 -10.66 -3.45
C THR A 17 6.84 -10.36 -2.55
N ALA A 18 7.05 -9.48 -1.59
CA ALA A 18 6.01 -9.04 -0.69
C ALA A 18 4.95 -8.30 -1.55
N GLN A 19 3.78 -8.92 -1.68
CA GLN A 19 2.73 -8.48 -2.60
C GLN A 19 2.09 -7.20 -2.04
N ALA A 20 2.09 -6.13 -2.82
CA ALA A 20 1.35 -4.93 -2.49
C ALA A 20 -0.15 -5.19 -2.65
N ASP A 21 -0.94 -4.82 -1.65
CA ASP A 21 -2.39 -4.84 -1.77
C ASP A 21 -2.86 -3.55 -2.44
N THR A 22 -3.83 -3.64 -3.34
CA THR A 22 -4.27 -2.52 -4.19
C THR A 22 -5.79 -2.43 -4.22
N LEU A 23 -6.31 -1.24 -3.93
CA LEU A 23 -7.72 -0.91 -4.03
C LEU A 23 -7.91 0.21 -5.06
N THR A 24 -8.89 0.06 -5.96
CA THR A 24 -9.27 1.10 -6.91
C THR A 24 -10.75 1.43 -6.77
N LEU A 25 -11.06 2.70 -6.52
CA LEU A 25 -12.41 3.22 -6.35
C LEU A 25 -12.72 4.22 -7.47
N SER A 26 -13.39 3.75 -8.52
CA SER A 26 -13.68 4.54 -9.74
C SER A 26 -14.98 5.35 -9.68
N ALA A 27 -15.72 5.31 -8.56
CA ALA A 27 -16.99 6.00 -8.41
C ALA A 27 -17.04 6.79 -7.09
N PRO A 28 -17.66 7.98 -7.08
CA PRO A 28 -17.82 8.77 -5.87
C PRO A 28 -18.66 8.03 -4.83
N MET A 29 -18.36 8.27 -3.55
CA MET A 29 -19.01 7.61 -2.41
C MET A 29 -18.81 6.09 -2.38
N SER A 30 -17.93 5.56 -3.23
CA SER A 30 -17.49 4.17 -3.15
C SER A 30 -16.51 4.00 -2.00
N GLY A 31 -16.52 2.81 -1.41
CA GLY A 31 -15.58 2.43 -0.38
C GLY A 31 -15.08 1.00 -0.57
N GLY A 32 -13.96 0.71 0.05
CA GLY A 32 -13.35 -0.62 0.03
C GLY A 32 -12.39 -0.80 1.20
N THR A 33 -11.83 -2.00 1.30
CA THR A 33 -10.85 -2.33 2.32
C THR A 33 -9.53 -2.73 1.71
N VAL A 34 -8.45 -2.40 2.40
CA VAL A 34 -7.09 -2.83 2.11
C VAL A 34 -6.57 -3.54 3.35
N HIS A 35 -5.93 -4.69 3.14
CA HIS A 35 -5.38 -5.53 4.18
C HIS A 35 -3.88 -5.63 3.99
N SER A 36 -3.10 -5.14 4.97
CA SER A 36 -1.64 -5.16 4.86
C SER A 36 -0.98 -5.55 6.17
N GLY A 37 -0.30 -6.69 6.18
CA GLY A 37 0.29 -7.26 7.38
C GLY A 37 -0.73 -7.46 8.49
N ALA A 38 -0.54 -6.72 9.59
CA ALA A 38 -1.43 -6.75 10.76
C ALA A 38 -2.45 -5.60 10.79
N LEU A 39 -2.55 -4.80 9.73
CA LEU A 39 -3.48 -3.67 9.64
C LEU A 39 -4.64 -3.97 8.70
N ASP A 40 -5.83 -3.58 9.15
CA ASP A 40 -7.04 -3.54 8.35
C ASP A 40 -7.44 -2.06 8.17
N MET A 41 -7.63 -1.63 6.92
CA MET A 41 -8.01 -0.26 6.58
C MET A 41 -9.26 -0.25 5.72
N SER A 42 -10.23 0.58 6.08
CA SER A 42 -11.40 0.90 5.26
C SER A 42 -11.26 2.31 4.69
N ILE A 43 -11.48 2.48 3.40
CA ILE A 43 -11.31 3.74 2.69
C ILE A 43 -12.58 4.05 1.92
N TYR A 44 -13.01 5.30 1.91
CA TYR A 44 -13.98 5.84 0.96
C TYR A 44 -13.59 7.26 0.55
N TRP A 45 -14.24 7.78 -0.48
CA TRP A 45 -14.04 9.17 -0.88
C TRP A 45 -15.35 9.84 -1.30
N THR A 46 -15.42 11.16 -1.11
CA THR A 46 -16.52 12.01 -1.59
C THR A 46 -15.99 13.10 -2.51
N PRO A 47 -16.76 13.51 -3.53
CA PRO A 47 -16.39 14.65 -4.36
C PRO A 47 -16.44 15.93 -3.53
N SER A 48 -15.44 16.81 -3.68
CA SER A 48 -15.35 18.11 -3.02
C SER A 48 -14.76 19.13 -4.01
N ASP A 49 -15.64 19.90 -4.65
CA ASP A 49 -15.33 20.73 -5.82
C ASP A 49 -14.62 19.92 -6.93
N GLU A 50 -13.40 20.29 -7.28
CA GLU A 50 -12.54 19.59 -8.24
C GLU A 50 -11.61 18.57 -7.58
N ALA A 51 -11.75 18.29 -6.28
CA ALA A 51 -10.91 17.39 -5.50
C ALA A 51 -11.65 16.16 -4.95
N PHE A 52 -10.90 15.15 -4.53
CA PHE A 52 -11.42 14.04 -3.72
C PHE A 52 -11.16 14.32 -2.25
N GLU A 53 -12.20 14.23 -1.43
CA GLU A 53 -12.06 14.16 0.01
C GLU A 53 -12.04 12.68 0.41
N VAL A 54 -10.87 12.19 0.80
CA VAL A 54 -10.63 10.79 1.12
C VAL A 54 -10.64 10.62 2.63
N VAL A 55 -11.36 9.62 3.10
CA VAL A 55 -11.40 9.24 4.51
C VAL A 55 -11.02 7.78 4.64
N ALA A 56 -10.05 7.50 5.50
CA ALA A 56 -9.64 6.15 5.82
C ALA A 56 -9.71 5.91 7.33
N PHE A 57 -10.26 4.77 7.73
CA PHE A 57 -10.20 4.27 9.09
C PHE A 57 -9.32 3.04 9.13
N TYR A 58 -8.41 2.96 10.10
CA TYR A 58 -7.49 1.84 10.23
C TYR A 58 -7.45 1.31 11.66
N THR A 59 -7.23 0.01 11.79
CA THR A 59 -7.01 -0.65 13.09
C THR A 59 -6.00 -1.79 12.94
N ALA A 60 -5.25 -2.05 14.01
CA ALA A 60 -4.44 -3.25 14.09
C ALA A 60 -5.32 -4.45 14.43
N ARG A 61 -5.05 -5.58 13.79
CA ARG A 61 -5.83 -6.80 13.98
C ARG A 61 -5.61 -7.35 15.39
N GLY A 62 -6.72 -7.58 16.09
CA GLY A 62 -6.69 -8.03 17.49
C GLY A 62 -6.42 -6.92 18.50
N ASP A 63 -6.42 -5.65 18.06
CA ASP A 63 -6.48 -4.50 18.94
C ASP A 63 -7.94 -4.09 19.17
N ASP A 64 -8.30 -3.88 20.43
CA ASP A 64 -9.63 -3.39 20.85
C ASP A 64 -9.68 -1.85 20.91
N ALA A 65 -8.57 -1.17 20.57
CA ALA A 65 -8.52 0.27 20.48
C ALA A 65 -9.49 0.83 19.42
N ALA A 66 -9.91 2.08 19.63
CA ALA A 66 -10.71 2.80 18.65
C ALA A 66 -9.91 2.97 17.34
N PRO A 67 -10.52 2.73 16.16
CA PRO A 67 -9.83 2.90 14.89
C PRO A 67 -9.25 4.31 14.72
N GLY A 68 -8.02 4.38 14.24
CA GLY A 68 -7.42 5.63 13.81
C GLY A 68 -8.15 6.16 12.57
N LYS A 69 -8.23 7.49 12.45
CA LYS A 69 -8.85 8.17 11.30
C LYS A 69 -7.81 9.00 10.56
N LEU A 70 -7.81 8.86 9.25
CA LEU A 70 -7.07 9.69 8.32
C LEU A 70 -8.04 10.42 7.40
N GLN A 71 -7.76 11.69 7.14
CA GLN A 71 -8.49 12.50 6.15
C GLN A 71 -7.48 13.27 5.31
N MET A 72 -7.73 13.31 4.00
CA MET A 72 -6.92 14.10 3.06
C MET A 72 -7.77 14.60 1.89
N ARG A 73 -7.29 15.66 1.25
CA ARG A 73 -7.80 16.18 -0.01
C ARG A 73 -6.79 15.84 -1.12
N LEU A 74 -7.27 15.27 -2.22
CA LEU A 74 -6.45 14.95 -3.40
C LEU A 74 -6.97 15.68 -4.63
N GLU A 75 -6.15 16.57 -5.18
CA GLU A 75 -6.36 17.18 -6.48
C GLU A 75 -6.02 16.20 -7.62
N ASP A 76 -6.31 16.57 -8.87
CA ASP A 76 -6.06 15.66 -9.99
C ASP A 76 -4.55 15.48 -10.21
N GLY A 77 -4.10 14.23 -10.27
CA GLY A 77 -2.68 13.87 -10.36
C GLY A 77 -1.93 13.86 -9.02
N ASP A 78 -2.60 14.15 -7.89
CA ASP A 78 -1.97 14.09 -6.58
C ASP A 78 -1.65 12.65 -6.17
N ARG A 79 -0.48 12.49 -5.55
CA ARG A 79 -0.05 11.26 -4.89
C ARG A 79 0.57 11.57 -3.53
N VAL A 80 0.04 10.94 -2.49
CA VAL A 80 0.53 11.06 -1.11
C VAL A 80 0.98 9.69 -0.61
N VAL A 81 2.18 9.61 -0.06
CA VAL A 81 2.78 8.37 0.46
C VAL A 81 3.27 8.57 1.89
N PHE A 82 2.87 7.69 2.81
CA PHE A 82 3.27 7.76 4.22
C PHE A 82 3.18 6.38 4.90
N GLY A 83 3.86 6.25 6.04
CA GLY A 83 3.62 5.17 7.00
C GLY A 83 2.65 5.61 8.08
N LEU A 84 1.98 4.66 8.73
CA LEU A 84 1.05 4.97 9.82
C LEU A 84 1.80 5.11 11.15
N PRO A 85 1.49 6.14 11.97
CA PRO A 85 2.07 6.28 13.30
C PRO A 85 1.82 5.03 14.15
N GLY A 86 2.87 4.53 14.82
CA GLY A 86 2.78 3.30 15.62
C GLY A 86 2.76 2.00 14.83
N HIS A 87 2.71 2.04 13.49
CA HIS A 87 2.69 0.86 12.63
C HIS A 87 3.76 0.96 11.54
N ALA A 88 4.94 0.44 11.85
CA ALA A 88 6.07 0.39 10.92
C ALA A 88 5.92 -0.74 9.89
N GLY A 89 6.71 -0.67 8.82
CA GLY A 89 6.86 -1.78 7.88
C GLY A 89 5.91 -1.76 6.68
N THR A 90 4.94 -0.84 6.63
CA THR A 90 4.06 -0.63 5.46
C THR A 90 4.01 0.85 5.08
N ALA A 91 4.19 1.13 3.80
CA ALA A 91 3.90 2.42 3.18
C ALA A 91 2.54 2.35 2.49
N PHE A 92 1.70 3.35 2.75
CA PHE A 92 0.43 3.53 2.07
C PHE A 92 0.57 4.67 1.06
N SER A 93 0.14 4.42 -0.18
CA SER A 93 0.07 5.40 -1.25
C SER A 93 -1.39 5.64 -1.61
N PHE A 94 -1.78 6.90 -1.67
CA PHE A 94 -3.09 7.35 -2.13
C PHE A 94 -2.87 8.23 -3.35
N GLU A 95 -3.46 7.85 -4.47
CA GLU A 95 -3.30 8.55 -5.73
C GLU A 95 -4.65 8.80 -6.37
N ARG A 96 -4.86 10.03 -6.85
CA ARG A 96 -5.99 10.34 -7.72
C ARG A 96 -5.50 10.49 -9.15
N THR A 97 -5.97 9.60 -10.01
CA THR A 97 -5.64 9.61 -11.45
C THR A 97 -6.87 9.25 -12.25
N ALA A 98 -7.14 10.01 -13.32
CA ALA A 98 -8.23 9.76 -14.27
C ALA A 98 -9.62 9.60 -13.60
N GLY A 99 -9.87 10.39 -12.55
CA GLY A 99 -11.14 10.34 -11.82
C GLY A 99 -11.35 9.09 -10.95
N ALA A 100 -10.29 8.32 -10.68
CA ALA A 100 -10.32 7.19 -9.76
C ALA A 100 -9.33 7.40 -8.61
N LEU A 101 -9.70 6.89 -7.43
CA LEU A 101 -8.79 6.78 -6.30
C LEU A 101 -8.11 5.41 -6.35
N THR A 102 -6.79 5.38 -6.36
CA THR A 102 -5.99 4.17 -6.20
C THR A 102 -5.27 4.22 -4.85
N VAL A 103 -5.43 3.17 -4.06
CA VAL A 103 -4.76 3.00 -2.77
C VAL A 103 -3.88 1.77 -2.85
N ILE A 104 -2.61 1.91 -2.50
CA ILE A 104 -1.65 0.81 -2.48
C ILE A 104 -1.06 0.70 -1.08
N ALA A 105 -1.09 -0.49 -0.49
CA ALA A 105 -0.36 -0.81 0.72
C ALA A 105 0.81 -1.72 0.38
N ALA A 106 2.03 -1.18 0.46
CA ALA A 106 3.25 -1.89 0.13
C ALA A 106 4.14 -2.04 1.36
N PRO A 107 4.67 -3.23 1.64
CA PRO A 107 5.66 -3.41 2.70
C PRO A 107 6.94 -2.62 2.38
N LEU A 108 7.51 -1.98 3.40
CA LEU A 108 8.77 -1.26 3.29
C LEU A 108 9.92 -2.28 3.20
N GLN A 109 10.58 -2.34 2.04
CA GLN A 109 11.83 -3.09 1.90
C GLN A 109 12.98 -2.22 2.42
N THR A 110 13.55 -2.60 3.56
CA THR A 110 14.82 -2.05 4.02
C THR A 110 15.95 -2.86 3.40
N GLU A 111 16.58 -2.33 2.36
CA GLU A 111 17.84 -2.89 1.87
C GLU A 111 18.96 -2.37 2.77
N LEU A 112 19.43 -3.23 3.68
CA LEU A 112 20.60 -2.92 4.49
C LEU A 112 21.83 -3.00 3.58
N ALA A 113 22.36 -1.85 3.19
CA ALA A 113 23.67 -1.78 2.57
C ALA A 113 24.72 -2.28 3.59
N LEU A 114 25.17 -3.52 3.42
CA LEU A 114 26.32 -4.06 4.13
C LEU A 114 27.57 -3.42 3.53
N ASN A 115 28.14 -2.45 4.24
CA ASN A 115 29.47 -1.90 3.95
C ASN A 115 30.57 -2.89 4.35
#